data_AF-A0A662LIK7-F1
#
_entry.id   AF-A0A662LIK7-F1
#
_cell.length_a   1.000
_cell.length_b   1.000
_cell.length_c   1.000
_cell.angle_alpha   90.00
_cell.angle_beta   90.00
_cell.angle_gamma   90.00
#
_symmetry.space_group_name_H-M   'P 1'
#
loop_
_entity.id
_entity.type
_entity.pdbx_description
1 polymer ?
#
loop_
_entity_poly.entity_id
_entity_poly.type
_entity_poly.pdbx_seq_one_letter_code
_entity_poly.pdbx_strand_id
1 'polypeptide(L)'
;MKAISLLSSGIDSPVAAYSLSSYVDEIIFLHADARPFTDDLELENFKLIANHLSSILPCKVSIRIVPHGKSLDMYTKGLFHPRFLCIFCKRMMVRYAEAYAKEYG
;
A
#
# COMPACT_ATOMS: atom_id res chain seq x y z
N MET A 1 19.89 1.08 2.54
CA MET A 1 18.69 0.57 3.24
C MET A 1 17.48 0.64 2.32
N LYS A 2 16.62 -0.38 2.32
CA LYS A 2 15.33 -0.36 1.58
C LYS A 2 14.16 -0.26 2.55
N ALA A 3 13.08 0.37 2.12
CA ALA A 3 11.84 0.46 2.90
C ALA A 3 10.61 0.06 2.07
N ILE A 4 9.62 -0.56 2.72
CA ILE A 4 8.28 -0.75 2.14
C ILE A 4 7.39 0.39 2.65
N SER A 5 6.75 1.12 1.73
CA SER A 5 5.74 2.12 2.08
C SER A 5 4.37 1.65 1.60
N LEU A 6 3.44 1.46 2.55
CA LEU A 6 2.04 1.21 2.24
C LEU A 6 1.43 2.51 1.69
N LEU A 7 1.27 2.57 0.37
CA LEU A 7 0.84 3.78 -0.34
C LEU A 7 -0.64 3.65 -0.74
N SER A 8 -1.45 4.56 -0.21
CA SER A 8 -2.87 4.74 -0.57
C SER A 8 -3.05 5.93 -1.52
N SER A 9 -4.28 6.13 -2.02
CA SER A 9 -4.68 7.33 -2.76
C SER A 9 -4.95 8.56 -1.88
N GLY A 10 -4.75 8.45 -0.55
CA GLY A 10 -4.84 9.57 0.39
C GLY A 10 -3.57 10.43 0.42
N ILE A 11 -3.60 11.49 1.23
CA ILE A 11 -2.52 12.51 1.31
C ILE A 11 -1.37 12.05 2.21
N ASP A 12 -1.68 11.36 3.31
CA ASP A 12 -0.70 11.10 4.38
C ASP A 12 0.42 10.14 3.94
N SER A 13 0.07 9.03 3.28
CA SER A 13 1.06 8.03 2.87
C SER A 13 2.10 8.55 1.85
N PRO A 14 1.72 9.34 0.82
CA PRO A 14 2.67 10.06 -0.04
C PRO A 14 3.64 10.96 0.71
N VAL A 15 3.12 11.75 1.66
CA VAL A 15 3.94 12.68 2.45
C VAL A 15 4.92 11.91 3.33
N ALA A 16 4.47 10.84 3.99
CA ALA A 16 5.34 9.99 4.79
C ALA A 16 6.46 9.34 3.94
N ALA A 17 6.13 8.87 2.74
CA ALA A 17 7.13 8.33 1.81
C ALA A 17 8.14 9.40 1.37
N TYR A 18 7.68 10.61 1.06
CA TYR A 18 8.54 11.74 0.72
C TYR A 18 9.51 12.06 1.85
N SER A 19 9.03 12.17 3.09
CA SER A 19 9.87 12.45 4.26
C SER A 19 10.94 11.38 4.50
N LEU A 20 10.64 10.11 4.21
CA LEU A 20 11.58 8.99 4.38
C LEU A 20 12.63 8.92 3.24
N SER A 21 12.29 9.38 2.04
CA SER A 21 13.05 9.16 0.81
C SER A 21 14.52 9.60 0.86
N SER A 22 14.84 10.65 1.61
CA SER A 22 16.23 11.12 1.75
C SER A 22 17.11 10.24 2.64
N TYR A 23 16.53 9.25 3.33
CA TYR A 23 17.20 8.39 4.31
C TYR A 23 17.33 6.92 3.86
N VAL A 24 16.83 6.57 2.67
CA VAL A 24 16.83 5.20 2.15
C VAL A 24 17.29 5.18 0.70
N ASP A 25 17.85 4.06 0.26
CA ASP A 25 18.32 3.91 -1.13
C ASP A 25 17.16 3.57 -2.07
N GLU A 26 16.13 2.88 -1.56
CA GLU A 26 14.96 2.46 -2.31
C GLU A 26 13.70 2.42 -1.45
N ILE A 27 12.60 2.92 -1.99
CA ILE A 27 11.25 2.71 -1.44
C ILE A 27 10.45 1.82 -2.40
N ILE A 28 9.87 0.75 -1.86
CA ILE A 28 8.87 -0.05 -2.56
C ILE A 28 7.48 0.44 -2.13
N PHE A 29 6.77 1.10 -3.02
CA PHE A 29 5.36 1.43 -2.84
C PHE A 29 4.52 0.19 -3.00
N LEU A 30 3.80 -0.16 -1.94
CA LEU A 30 2.90 -1.30 -1.90
C LEU A 30 1.46 -0.82 -1.72
N HIS A 31 0.64 -1.08 -2.73
CA HIS A 31 -0.77 -0.71 -2.73
C HIS A 31 -1.67 -1.95 -2.63
N ALA A 32 -2.66 -1.87 -1.75
CA ALA A 32 -3.60 -2.96 -1.49
C ALA A 32 -4.91 -2.70 -2.24
N ASP A 33 -5.02 -3.27 -3.44
CA ASP A 33 -6.17 -3.10 -4.34
C ASP A 33 -7.40 -3.81 -3.78
N ALA A 34 -8.43 -3.02 -3.43
CA ALA A 34 -9.62 -3.50 -2.75
C ALA A 34 -10.74 -3.95 -3.69
N ARG A 35 -10.53 -3.97 -5.03
CA ARG A 35 -11.55 -4.43 -5.98
C ARG A 35 -12.06 -5.84 -5.67
N PRO A 36 -13.39 -6.07 -5.71
CA PRO A 36 -14.42 -5.22 -6.31
C PRO A 36 -15.10 -4.24 -5.34
N PHE A 37 -14.55 -3.99 -4.15
CA PHE A 37 -15.13 -3.05 -3.17
C PHE A 37 -14.79 -1.58 -3.44
N THR A 38 -13.84 -1.34 -4.33
CA THR A 38 -13.48 -0.03 -4.87
C THR A 38 -13.65 -0.02 -6.39
N ASP A 39 -13.65 1.18 -6.97
CA ASP A 39 -13.67 1.38 -8.41
C ASP A 39 -12.25 1.48 -8.99
N ASP A 40 -12.15 1.57 -10.31
CA ASP A 40 -10.86 1.73 -10.99
C ASP A 40 -10.19 3.09 -10.70
N LEU A 41 -10.99 4.10 -10.32
CA LEU A 41 -10.51 5.44 -9.99
C LEU A 41 -9.55 5.42 -8.80
N GLU A 42 -9.79 4.57 -7.80
CA GLU A 42 -8.86 4.39 -6.69
C GLU A 42 -7.45 3.99 -7.17
N LEU A 43 -7.38 2.99 -8.06
CA LEU A 43 -6.13 2.49 -8.58
C LEU A 43 -5.46 3.48 -9.54
N GLU A 44 -6.25 4.19 -10.35
CA GLU A 44 -5.76 5.28 -11.20
C GLU A 44 -5.12 6.40 -10.39
N ASN A 45 -5.79 6.85 -9.32
CA ASN A 45 -5.26 7.85 -8.40
C ASN A 45 -3.97 7.39 -7.73
N PHE A 46 -3.92 6.14 -7.25
CA PHE A 46 -2.69 5.56 -6.72
C PHE A 46 -1.55 5.62 -7.76
N LYS A 47 -1.80 5.22 -9.01
CA LYS A 47 -0.77 5.23 -10.07
C LYS A 47 -0.28 6.65 -10.35
N LEU A 48 -1.18 7.63 -10.42
CA LEU A 48 -0.82 9.04 -10.62
C LEU A 48 0.12 9.52 -9.52
N ILE A 49 -0.24 9.26 -8.26
CA ILE A 49 0.56 9.65 -7.08
C ILE A 49 1.91 8.92 -7.07
N ALA A 50 1.91 7.60 -7.26
CA ALA A 50 3.12 6.79 -7.25
C ALA A 50 4.10 7.21 -8.35
N ASN A 51 3.60 7.50 -9.56
CA ASN A 51 4.41 7.98 -10.68
C ASN A 51 4.98 9.38 -10.40
N HIS A 52 4.16 10.29 -9.87
CA HIS A 52 4.63 11.63 -9.49
C HIS A 52 5.72 11.57 -8.42
N LEU A 53 5.52 10.78 -7.36
CA LEU A 53 6.55 10.56 -6.35
C LEU A 53 7.82 9.97 -6.98
N SER A 54 7.69 8.95 -7.82
CA SER A 54 8.84 8.31 -8.49
C SER A 54 9.69 9.30 -9.30
N SER A 55 9.11 10.40 -9.79
CA SER A 55 9.84 11.43 -10.53
C SER A 55 10.49 12.51 -9.67
N ILE A 56 10.08 12.67 -8.41
CA ILE A 56 10.56 13.75 -7.52
C ILE A 56 11.39 13.26 -6.34
N LEU A 57 11.30 11.97 -5.98
CA LEU A 57 12.03 11.43 -4.85
C LEU A 57 13.52 11.21 -5.21
N PRO A 58 14.45 11.48 -4.27
CA PRO A 58 15.88 11.30 -4.50
C PRO A 58 16.32 9.84 -4.45
N CYS A 59 15.51 8.93 -3.92
CA CYS A 59 15.79 7.50 -3.84
C CYS A 59 15.19 6.72 -5.03
N LYS A 60 15.63 5.47 -5.23
CA LYS A 60 14.98 4.57 -6.18
C LYS A 60 13.55 4.26 -5.73
N VAL A 61 12.62 4.15 -6.67
CA VAL A 61 11.23 3.76 -6.38
C VAL A 61 10.85 2.53 -7.18
N SER A 62 10.21 1.58 -6.50
CA SER A 62 9.60 0.38 -7.09
C SER A 62 8.12 0.34 -6.73
N ILE A 63 7.25 -0.11 -7.64
CA ILE A 63 5.80 -0.14 -7.42
C ILE A 63 5.30 -1.58 -7.42
N ARG A 64 4.45 -1.91 -6.43
CA ARG A 64 3.79 -3.21 -6.25
C ARG A 64 2.33 -3.02 -5.87
N ILE A 65 1.48 -3.85 -6.45
CA ILE A 65 0.03 -3.88 -6.17
C ILE A 65 -0.31 -5.30 -5.72
N VAL A 66 -1.03 -5.43 -4.61
CA VAL A 66 -1.50 -6.70 -4.08
C VAL A 66 -3.02 -6.76 -4.09
N PRO A 67 -3.63 -7.88 -4.52
CA PRO A 67 -5.07 -8.04 -4.52
C PRO A 67 -5.59 -8.25 -3.10
N HIS A 68 -6.13 -7.20 -2.47
CA HIS A 68 -6.69 -7.25 -1.14
C HIS A 68 -8.19 -7.57 -1.11
N GLY A 69 -8.92 -7.31 -2.21
CA GLY A 69 -10.37 -7.50 -2.27
C GLY A 69 -10.86 -8.88 -1.87
N LYS A 70 -10.11 -9.96 -2.17
CA LYS A 70 -10.45 -11.32 -1.70
C LYS A 70 -10.43 -11.44 -0.17
N SER A 71 -9.45 -10.82 0.49
CA SER A 71 -9.38 -10.80 1.95
C SER A 71 -10.50 -9.96 2.55
N LEU A 72 -10.79 -8.81 1.93
CA LEU A 72 -11.90 -7.95 2.31
C LEU A 72 -13.27 -8.65 2.16
N ASP A 73 -13.47 -9.43 1.10
CA ASP A 73 -14.67 -10.24 0.90
C ASP A 73 -14.87 -11.26 2.02
N MET A 74 -13.79 -11.95 2.42
CA MET A 74 -13.82 -12.89 3.54
C MET A 74 -14.13 -12.20 4.87
N TYR A 75 -13.66 -10.97 5.09
CA TYR A 75 -13.94 -10.24 6.33
C TYR A 75 -15.37 -9.72 6.40
N THR A 76 -15.94 -9.32 5.27
CA THR A 76 -17.30 -8.78 5.20
C THR A 76 -18.37 -9.87 5.20
N LYS A 77 -18.10 -11.04 4.59
CA LYS A 77 -19.04 -12.18 4.55
C LYS A 77 -18.86 -13.18 5.70
N GLY A 78 -17.73 -13.14 6.40
CA GLY A 78 -17.39 -14.10 7.47
C GLY A 78 -17.98 -13.78 8.84
N LEU A 79 -17.54 -14.53 9.85
CA LEU A 79 -17.94 -14.40 11.28
C LEU A 79 -17.38 -13.14 11.99
N PHE A 80 -16.75 -12.22 11.26
CA PHE A 80 -16.09 -11.07 11.89
C PHE A 80 -17.11 -9.97 12.19
N HIS A 81 -17.06 -9.44 13.41
CA HIS A 81 -17.89 -8.30 13.77
C HIS A 81 -17.44 -7.06 12.96
N PRO A 82 -18.37 -6.34 12.28
CA PRO A 82 -18.04 -5.19 11.42
C PRO A 82 -17.14 -4.11 12.05
N ARG A 83 -17.21 -3.91 13.37
CA ARG A 83 -16.38 -2.97 14.12
C ARG A 83 -14.87 -3.23 14.00
N PHE A 84 -14.47 -4.45 13.62
CA PHE A 84 -13.06 -4.83 13.49
C PHE A 84 -12.56 -4.87 12.04
N LEU A 85 -13.42 -4.57 11.06
CA LEU A 85 -13.10 -4.70 9.64
C LEU A 85 -11.80 -3.96 9.28
N CYS A 86 -11.70 -2.67 9.64
CA CYS A 86 -10.51 -1.86 9.37
C CYS A 86 -9.25 -2.39 10.07
N ILE A 87 -9.40 -2.99 11.26
CA ILE A 87 -8.27 -3.57 12.00
C ILE A 87 -7.73 -4.79 11.25
N PHE A 88 -8.60 -5.66 10.77
CA PHE A 88 -8.19 -6.83 9.98
C PHE A 88 -7.56 -6.44 8.64
N CYS A 89 -8.14 -5.47 7.93
CA CYS A 89 -7.57 -4.96 6.68
C CYS A 89 -6.16 -4.41 6.90
N LYS A 90 -5.99 -3.51 7.87
CA LYS A 90 -4.67 -2.92 8.20
C LYS A 90 -3.67 -3.97 8.64
N ARG A 91 -4.08 -4.94 9.47
CA ARG A 91 -3.23 -6.04 9.90
C ARG A 91 -2.76 -6.91 8.73
N MET A 92 -3.60 -7.15 7.73
CA MET A 92 -3.19 -7.84 6.51
C MET A 92 -2.26 -7.01 5.63
N MET A 93 -2.52 -5.71 5.47
CA MET A 93 -1.64 -4.82 4.70
C MET A 93 -0.22 -4.82 5.27
N VAL A 94 -0.09 -4.78 6.60
CA VAL A 94 1.22 -4.93 7.27
C VAL A 94 1.86 -6.29 7.00
N ARG A 95 1.08 -7.38 6.98
CA ARG A 95 1.59 -8.71 6.63
C ARG A 95 2.05 -8.82 5.18
N TYR A 96 1.35 -8.18 4.24
CA TYR A 96 1.83 -8.08 2.86
C TYR A 96 3.15 -7.32 2.82
N ALA A 97 3.23 -6.16 3.49
CA ALA A 97 4.47 -5.38 3.58
C ALA A 97 5.62 -6.19 4.19
N GLU A 98 5.37 -6.96 5.26
CA GLU A 98 6.37 -7.83 5.88
C GLU A 98 6.84 -8.94 4.92
N ALA A 99 5.93 -9.55 4.16
CA ALA A 99 6.28 -10.56 3.17
C ALA A 99 7.20 -9.97 2.07
N TYR A 100 6.86 -8.79 1.54
CA TYR A 100 7.72 -8.07 0.59
C TYR A 100 9.05 -7.65 1.23
N ALA A 101 9.05 -7.21 2.48
CA ALA A 101 10.28 -6.85 3.18
C ALA A 101 11.23 -8.06 3.31
N LYS A 102 10.71 -9.27 3.54
CA LYS A 102 11.51 -10.50 3.60
C LYS A 102 12.01 -10.97 2.23
N GLU A 103 11.27 -10.71 1.16
CA GLU A 103 11.65 -11.12 -0.20
C GLU A 103 12.68 -10.17 -0.83
N TYR A 104 12.57 -8.86 -0.57
CA TYR A 104 13.34 -7.81 -1.26
C TYR A 104 14.35 -7.07 -0.39
N GLY A 105 14.26 -7.21 0.95
CA GLY A 105 15.16 -6.63 1.94
C GLY A 105 16.33 -7.55 2.27
#